data_AF-A0A072N6M8-F1
#
_entry.id   AF-A0A072N6M8-F1
#
_cell.length_a   1.000
_cell.length_b   1.000
_cell.length_c   1.000
_cell.angle_alpha   90.00
_cell.angle_beta   90.00
_cell.angle_gamma   90.00
#
_symmetry.space_group_name_H-M   'P 1'
#
loop_
_entity.id
_entity.type
_entity.pdbx_description
1 polymer ?
#
loop_
_entity_poly.entity_id
_entity_poly.type
_entity_poly.pdbx_seq_one_letter_code
_entity_poly.pdbx_strand_id
1 'polypeptide(L)'
;MTVSRLPSAAAPARNPAYARLVTERNRFTVLMTVTFLVLYLLLPILAGYNKPLMATKVFGNVTFGYVFAFAQFIMGWVMAAVYVFKARTFDRLAQEAVQ
;
A
#
# COMPACT_ATOMS: atom_id res chain seq x y z
N MET A 1 -43.91 -9.40 -10.75
CA MET A 1 -42.62 -8.72 -10.47
C MET A 1 -42.30 -8.86 -8.99
N THR A 2 -41.62 -9.95 -8.61
CA THR A 2 -41.15 -10.18 -7.23
C THR A 2 -39.74 -9.64 -7.11
N VAL A 3 -39.61 -8.45 -6.53
CA VAL A 3 -38.30 -7.87 -6.21
C VAL A 3 -37.77 -8.63 -5.00
N SER A 4 -36.85 -9.57 -5.23
CA SER A 4 -36.08 -10.24 -4.19
C SER A 4 -35.28 -9.18 -3.43
N ARG A 5 -35.79 -8.73 -2.29
CA ARG A 5 -35.04 -7.88 -1.37
C ARG A 5 -33.87 -8.70 -0.85
N LEU A 6 -32.67 -8.42 -1.37
CA LEU A 6 -31.43 -8.85 -0.73
C LEU A 6 -31.52 -8.41 0.75
N PRO A 7 -31.12 -9.25 1.72
CA PRO A 7 -31.02 -8.82 3.10
C PRO A 7 -30.14 -7.57 3.11
N SER A 8 -30.69 -6.42 3.52
CA SER A 8 -29.89 -5.24 3.78
C SER A 8 -28.78 -5.68 4.71
N ALA A 9 -27.54 -5.64 4.22
CA ALA A 9 -26.35 -5.86 5.02
C ALA A 9 -26.54 -5.08 6.33
N ALA A 10 -26.68 -5.83 7.43
CA ALA A 10 -26.86 -5.25 8.74
C ALA A 10 -25.75 -4.22 8.93
N ALA A 11 -26.14 -2.95 9.16
CA ALA A 11 -25.19 -1.88 9.42
C ALA A 11 -24.25 -2.39 10.52
N PRO A 12 -22.93 -2.47 10.28
CA PRO A 12 -22.03 -3.11 11.21
C PRO A 12 -22.21 -2.41 12.57
N ALA A 13 -22.58 -3.23 13.56
CA ALA A 13 -22.77 -2.79 14.92
C ALA A 13 -21.62 -1.87 15.30
N ARG A 14 -21.96 -0.74 15.92
CA ARG A 14 -21.09 0.37 16.32
C ARG A 14 -20.13 -0.06 17.44
N ASN A 15 -19.38 -1.13 17.19
CA ASN A 15 -18.49 -1.78 18.12
C ASN A 15 -17.16 -1.00 18.14
N PRO A 16 -16.79 -0.39 19.27
CA PRO A 16 -15.55 0.38 19.37
C PRO A 16 -14.28 -0.45 19.07
N ALA A 17 -14.33 -1.78 19.23
CA ALA A 17 -13.25 -2.67 18.82
C ALA A 17 -13.06 -2.72 17.29
N TYR A 18 -14.17 -2.70 16.53
CA TYR A 18 -14.16 -2.70 15.06
C TYR A 18 -13.60 -1.38 14.51
N ALA A 19 -13.94 -0.26 15.15
CA ALA A 19 -13.38 1.05 14.79
C ALA A 19 -11.86 1.11 15.02
N ARG A 20 -11.33 0.56 16.13
CA ARG A 20 -9.87 0.47 16.36
C ARG A 20 -9.17 -0.35 15.28
N LEU A 21 -9.69 -1.53 14.95
CA LEU A 21 -9.15 -2.41 13.90
C LEU A 21 -9.09 -1.70 12.52
N VAL A 22 -10.14 -0.97 12.16
CA VAL A 22 -10.18 -0.20 10.90
C VAL A 22 -9.21 0.97 10.93
N THR A 23 -9.03 1.63 12.08
CA THR A 23 -8.12 2.79 12.20
C THR A 23 -6.66 2.37 12.05
N GLU A 24 -6.27 1.24 12.65
CA GLU A 24 -4.92 0.66 12.49
C GLU A 24 -4.66 0.15 11.07
N ARG A 25 -5.69 -0.41 10.41
CA ARG A 25 -5.61 -0.70 8.97
C ARG A 25 -5.30 0.56 8.18
N ASN A 26 -6.07 1.61 8.40
CA ASN A 26 -6.01 2.80 7.59
C ASN A 26 -4.68 3.54 7.82
N ARG A 27 -4.18 3.58 9.05
CA ARG A 27 -2.85 4.14 9.36
C ARG A 27 -1.74 3.42 8.61
N PHE A 28 -1.83 2.10 8.48
CA PHE A 28 -0.86 1.31 7.73
C PHE A 28 -0.92 1.62 6.23
N THR A 29 -2.12 1.68 5.65
CA THR A 29 -2.30 2.08 4.24
C THR A 29 -1.77 3.49 3.99
N VAL A 30 -2.10 4.45 4.87
CA VAL A 30 -1.62 5.83 4.77
C VAL A 30 -0.10 5.90 4.86
N LEU A 31 0.53 5.15 5.77
CA LEU A 31 1.98 5.09 5.89
C LEU A 31 2.62 4.55 4.59
N MET A 32 2.04 3.51 3.99
CA MET A 32 2.51 2.96 2.72
C MET A 32 2.38 3.97 1.59
N THR A 33 1.24 4.66 1.47
CA THR A 33 1.02 5.70 0.46
C THR A 33 1.99 6.86 0.63
N VAL A 34 2.24 7.33 1.86
CA VAL A 34 3.22 8.39 2.13
C VAL A 34 4.63 7.92 1.76
N THR A 35 4.99 6.70 2.13
CA THR A 35 6.29 6.10 1.77
C THR A 35 6.45 6.01 0.25
N PHE A 36 5.39 5.61 -0.46
CA PHE A 36 5.37 5.59 -1.92
C PHE A 36 5.59 6.98 -2.50
N LEU A 37 4.86 7.98 -2.04
CA LEU A 37 4.98 9.35 -2.53
C LEU A 37 6.39 9.90 -2.29
N VAL A 38 6.95 9.67 -1.10
CA VAL A 38 8.30 10.10 -0.76
C VAL A 38 9.31 9.45 -1.70
N LEU A 39 9.30 8.13 -1.84
CA LEU A 39 10.27 7.41 -2.68
C LEU A 39 10.07 7.68 -4.17
N TYR A 40 8.83 7.86 -4.61
CA TYR A 40 8.49 8.22 -5.99
C TYR A 40 9.05 9.60 -6.34
N LEU A 41 8.85 10.59 -5.46
CA LEU A 41 9.37 11.95 -5.66
C LEU A 41 10.86 12.07 -5.38
N LEU A 42 11.45 11.18 -4.57
CA LEU A 42 12.87 11.19 -4.27
C LEU A 42 13.71 11.02 -5.53
N LEU A 43 13.29 10.16 -6.46
CA LEU A 43 14.01 9.90 -7.72
C LEU A 43 14.14 11.16 -8.60
N PRO A 44 13.06 11.85 -9.01
CA PRO A 44 13.16 13.09 -9.78
C PRO A 44 13.82 14.22 -9.01
N ILE A 45 13.65 14.31 -7.68
CA ILE A 45 14.34 15.30 -6.85
C ILE A 45 15.86 15.06 -6.90
N LEU A 46 16.33 13.83 -6.67
CA LEU A 46 17.75 13.49 -6.76
C LEU A 46 18.28 13.63 -8.19
N ALA A 47 17.49 13.29 -9.20
CA ALA A 47 17.87 13.46 -10.61
C ALA A 47 18.01 14.94 -11.00
N GLY A 48 17.18 15.81 -10.44
CA GLY A 48 17.22 17.25 -10.68
C GLY A 48 18.34 17.97 -9.92
N TYR A 49 18.48 17.69 -8.61
CA TYR A 49 19.39 18.41 -7.72
C TYR A 49 20.78 17.77 -7.59
N ASN A 50 20.89 16.44 -7.65
CA ASN A 50 22.12 15.72 -7.37
C ASN A 50 22.49 14.73 -8.48
N LYS A 51 22.65 15.28 -9.70
CA LYS A 51 23.15 14.57 -10.88
C LYS A 51 24.44 13.76 -10.62
N PRO A 52 25.43 14.23 -9.83
CA PRO A 52 26.63 13.45 -9.53
C PRO A 52 26.33 12.12 -8.83
N LEU A 53 25.41 12.12 -7.86
CA LEU A 53 25.01 10.89 -7.17
C LEU A 53 24.30 9.92 -8.12
N MET A 54 23.38 10.43 -8.93
CA MET A 54 22.65 9.64 -9.93
C MET A 54 23.55 9.05 -11.02
N ALA A 55 24.65 9.74 -11.37
CA ALA A 55 25.65 9.29 -12.32
C ALA A 55 26.73 8.38 -11.69
N THR A 56 26.72 8.22 -10.37
CA THR A 56 27.69 7.37 -9.66
C THR A 56 27.50 5.93 -10.12
N LYS A 57 28.56 5.33 -10.67
CA LYS A 57 28.56 3.95 -11.14
C LYS A 57 28.64 3.00 -9.95
N VAL A 58 27.68 2.09 -9.85
CA VAL A 58 27.62 1.08 -8.78
C VAL A 58 28.23 -0.23 -9.27
N PHE A 59 27.89 -0.65 -10.49
CA PHE A 59 28.43 -1.88 -11.09
C PHE A 59 28.53 -1.75 -12.61
N GLY A 60 29.76 -1.73 -13.15
CA GLY A 60 29.99 -1.53 -14.58
C GLY A 60 29.34 -0.23 -15.10
N ASN A 61 28.41 -0.35 -16.04
CA ASN A 61 27.62 0.77 -16.58
C ASN A 61 26.32 1.06 -15.81
N VAL A 62 26.01 0.30 -14.75
CA VAL A 62 24.84 0.53 -13.90
C VAL A 62 25.14 1.67 -12.93
N THR A 63 24.38 2.76 -13.06
CA THR A 63 24.46 3.90 -12.14
C THR A 63 23.52 3.74 -10.96
N PHE A 64 23.73 4.55 -9.93
CA PHE A 64 22.85 4.61 -8.77
C PHE A 64 21.40 4.93 -9.17
N GLY A 65 21.21 5.78 -10.19
CA GLY A 65 19.89 6.06 -10.74
C GLY A 65 19.17 4.82 -11.27
N TYR A 66 19.87 3.91 -11.95
CA TYR A 66 19.30 2.64 -12.41
C TYR A 66 18.89 1.74 -11.26
N VAL A 67 19.73 1.62 -10.23
CA VAL A 67 19.41 0.83 -9.02
C VAL A 67 18.17 1.38 -8.33
N PHE A 68 18.11 2.70 -8.17
CA PHE A 68 16.98 3.36 -7.53
C PHE A 68 15.68 3.22 -8.33
N ALA A 69 15.75 3.33 -9.67
CA ALA A 69 14.61 3.09 -10.54
C ALA A 69 14.11 1.64 -10.46
N PHE A 70 15.03 0.66 -10.43
CA PHE A 70 14.64 -0.75 -10.29
C PHE A 70 14.03 -1.06 -8.91
N ALA A 71 14.56 -0.43 -7.85
CA ALA A 71 13.99 -0.54 -6.51
C ALA A 71 12.54 0.00 -6.45
N GLN A 72 12.21 1.06 -7.21
CA GLN A 72 10.83 1.57 -7.29
C GLN A 72 9.86 0.55 -7.89
N PHE A 73 10.29 -0.27 -8.86
CA PHE A 73 9.46 -1.36 -9.39
C PHE A 73 9.15 -2.41 -8.30
N ILE A 74 10.18 -2.85 -7.59
CA ILE A 74 10.04 -3.83 -6.50
C ILE A 74 9.10 -3.27 -5.40
N MET A 75 9.22 -1.99 -5.08
CA MET A 75 8.35 -1.32 -4.11
C MET A 75 6.86 -1.44 -4.47
N GLY A 76 6.50 -1.27 -5.75
CA GLY A 76 5.13 -1.44 -6.22
C GLY A 76 4.60 -2.85 -5.97
N TRP A 77 5.39 -3.88 -6.28
CA TRP A 77 5.03 -5.27 -6.00
C TRP A 77 4.94 -5.57 -4.50
N VAL A 78 5.87 -5.05 -3.69
CA VAL A 78 5.83 -5.20 -2.23
C VAL A 78 4.54 -4.61 -1.69
N MET A 79 4.15 -3.41 -2.14
CA MET A 79 2.90 -2.81 -1.69
C MET A 79 1.65 -3.55 -2.16
N ALA A 80 1.63 -4.05 -3.40
CA ALA A 80 0.54 -4.89 -3.88
C ALA A 80 0.43 -6.18 -3.05
N ALA A 81 1.54 -6.86 -2.79
CA ALA A 81 1.59 -8.07 -1.97
C ALA A 81 1.12 -7.80 -0.53
N VAL A 82 1.62 -6.72 0.08
CA VAL A 82 1.25 -6.29 1.43
C VAL A 82 -0.24 -5.91 1.51
N TYR A 83 -0.77 -5.22 0.49
CA TYR A 83 -2.19 -4.90 0.40
C TYR A 83 -3.04 -6.17 0.33
N VAL A 84 -2.70 -7.12 -0.55
CA VAL A 84 -3.42 -8.40 -0.70
C VAL A 84 -3.38 -9.21 0.59
N PHE A 85 -2.21 -9.29 1.25
CA PHE A 85 -2.06 -10.00 2.51
C PHE A 85 -2.95 -9.40 3.60
N LYS A 86 -3.02 -8.07 3.66
CA LYS A 86 -3.83 -7.37 4.66
C LYS A 86 -5.33 -7.43 4.34
N ALA A 87 -5.72 -7.37 3.06
CA ALA A 87 -7.11 -7.54 2.63
C ALA A 87 -7.68 -8.90 3.06
N ARG A 88 -6.88 -9.97 2.95
CA ARG A 88 -7.25 -11.32 3.44
C ARG A 88 -7.51 -11.37 4.95
N THR A 89 -6.84 -10.52 5.74
CA THR A 89 -7.10 -10.40 7.18
C THR A 89 -8.48 -9.79 7.47
N PHE A 90 -8.95 -8.86 6.63
CA PHE A 90 -10.29 -8.27 6.77
C PHE A 90 -11.39 -9.22 6.32
N ASP A 91 -11.16 -9.97 5.23
CA ASP A 91 -12.12 -10.98 4.79
C ASP A 91 -12.31 -12.09 5.85
N ARG A 92 -11.23 -12.48 6.55
CA ARG A 92 -11.29 -13.46 7.64
C ARG A 92 -12.12 -12.96 8.83
N LEU A 93 -11.94 -11.69 9.23
CA LEU A 93 -12.72 -11.07 10.31
C LEU A 93 -14.18 -10.83 9.92
N ALA A 94 -14.45 -10.58 8.64
CA ALA A 94 -15.82 -10.46 8.13
C ALA A 94 -16.55 -11.82 8.12
N GLN A 95 -15.85 -12.93 7.88
CA GLN A 95 -16.43 -14.28 7.96
C GLN A 95 -16.73 -14.71 9.40
N GLU A 96 -15.88 -14.37 10.38
CA GLU A 96 -16.13 -14.66 11.80
C GLU A 96 -17.35 -13.90 12.37
N ALA A 97 -17.66 -12.72 11.85
CA ALA A 97 -18.80 -11.91 12.30
C ALA A 97 -20.17 -12.37 11.73
N VAL A 98 -20.18 -13.35 10.82
CA VAL A 98 -21.39 -13.91 10.20
C VAL A 98 -21.80 -15.24 10.86
N GLN A 99 -20.97 -15.79 11.75
CA GLN A 99 -21.33 -16.90 12.66
C GLN A 99 -21.90 -16.36 13.98
#